data_AF-A0A8S3GTI4-F1
#
_entry.id   AF-A0A8S3GTI4-F1
#
_cell.length_a   1.000
_cell.length_b   1.000
_cell.length_c   1.000
_cell.angle_alpha   90.00
_cell.angle_beta   90.00
_cell.angle_gamma   90.00
#
_symmetry.space_group_name_H-M   'P 1'
#
loop_
_entity.id
_entity.type
_entity.pdbx_description
1 polymer ?
#
loop_
_entity_poly.entity_id
_entity_poly.type
_entity_poly.pdbx_seq_one_letter_code
_entity_poly.pdbx_strand_id
1 'polypeptide(L)'
;KQGSRAIQLKYDEKLRFVALSKQATIGKWEASHTENVGLLDVVGNDRKQSWITLGDMSKEQAKEEFIKLLLERCPMFQHHLEAHHVENEEKDRLKDQVC
;
A
#
# COMPACT_ATOMS: atom_id res chain seq x y z
N LYS A 1 -21.21 -21.80 -5.82
CA LYS A 1 -19.86 -21.89 -5.22
C LYS A 1 -19.06 -20.67 -5.69
N GLN A 2 -19.02 -19.61 -4.88
CA GLN A 2 -18.29 -18.38 -5.21
C GLN A 2 -16.79 -18.67 -5.06
N GLY A 3 -16.08 -18.88 -6.17
CA GLY A 3 -14.62 -19.04 -6.16
C GLY A 3 -13.96 -17.84 -5.48
N SER A 4 -12.86 -18.09 -4.79
CA SER A 4 -12.06 -17.10 -4.07
C SER A 4 -11.99 -15.77 -4.83
N ARG A 5 -12.62 -14.72 -4.28
CA ARG A 5 -12.58 -13.35 -4.81
C ARG A 5 -11.21 -12.71 -4.54
N ALA A 6 -10.14 -13.36 -5.01
CA ALA A 6 -8.79 -12.84 -4.93
C ALA A 6 -8.70 -11.62 -5.86
N ILE A 7 -8.30 -10.47 -5.32
CA ILE A 7 -8.07 -9.24 -6.09
C ILE A 7 -7.06 -9.58 -7.19
N GLN A 8 -7.49 -9.51 -8.45
CA GLN A 8 -6.62 -9.74 -9.60
C GLN A 8 -5.90 -8.46 -9.95
N LEU A 9 -4.65 -8.34 -9.49
CA LEU A 9 -3.78 -7.22 -9.82
C LEU A 9 -2.93 -7.56 -11.04
N LYS A 10 -2.81 -6.60 -11.95
CA LYS A 10 -1.85 -6.66 -13.06
C LYS A 10 -0.42 -6.54 -12.52
N TYR A 11 0.56 -6.91 -13.34
CA TYR A 11 1.95 -6.97 -12.93
C TYR A 11 2.51 -5.59 -12.54
N ASP A 12 2.23 -4.58 -13.37
CA ASP A 12 2.54 -3.16 -13.13
C ASP A 12 1.92 -2.64 -11.82
N GLU A 13 0.67 -3.03 -11.54
CA GLU A 13 -0.01 -2.64 -10.31
C GLU A 13 0.64 -3.27 -9.07
N LYS A 14 1.05 -4.54 -9.17
CA LYS A 14 1.82 -5.21 -8.11
C LYS A 14 3.14 -4.50 -7.86
N LEU A 15 3.86 -4.11 -8.92
CA LEU A 15 5.10 -3.34 -8.80
C LEU A 15 4.86 -1.99 -8.12
N ARG A 16 3.80 -1.28 -8.52
CA ARG A 16 3.41 0.01 -7.94
C ARG A 16 3.07 -0.12 -6.46
N PHE A 17 2.34 -1.14 -6.05
CA PHE A 17 2.07 -1.41 -4.63
C PHE A 17 3.35 -1.67 -3.83
N VAL A 18 4.29 -2.45 -4.38
CA VAL A 18 5.58 -2.70 -3.72
C VAL A 18 6.38 -1.41 -3.58
N ALA A 19 6.45 -0.60 -4.64
CA ALA A 19 7.14 0.68 -4.64
C ALA A 19 6.55 1.65 -3.59
N LEU A 20 5.22 1.83 -3.58
CA LEU A 20 4.53 2.69 -2.62
C LEU A 20 4.71 2.20 -1.18
N SER A 21 4.67 0.89 -0.95
CA SER A 21 4.92 0.29 0.37
C SER A 21 6.35 0.57 0.87
N LYS A 22 7.35 0.43 0.01
CA LYS A 22 8.75 0.75 0.33
C LYS A 22 8.93 2.25 0.58
N GLN A 23 8.33 3.12 -0.25
CA GLN A 23 8.38 4.57 -0.04
C GLN A 23 7.70 4.99 1.27
N ALA A 24 6.55 4.41 1.62
CA ALA A 24 5.82 4.73 2.84
C ALA A 24 6.55 4.31 4.13
N THR A 25 7.34 3.25 4.07
CA THR A 25 8.05 2.68 5.24
C THR A 25 9.47 3.25 5.35
N ILE A 26 10.25 3.11 4.28
CA ILE A 26 11.66 3.50 4.23
C ILE A 26 11.80 4.97 3.85
N GLY A 27 11.10 5.41 2.80
CA GLY A 27 11.23 6.73 2.19
C GLY A 27 11.80 6.65 0.78
N LYS A 28 12.36 7.75 0.30
CA LYS A 28 13.04 7.82 -1.01
C LYS A 28 14.08 6.72 -1.15
N TRP A 29 14.18 6.15 -2.35
CA TRP A 29 15.25 5.22 -2.67
C TRP A 29 16.61 5.93 -2.62
N GLU A 30 17.55 5.38 -1.85
CA GLU A 30 18.95 5.81 -1.83
C GLU A 30 19.87 4.67 -2.24
N ALA A 31 20.97 5.00 -2.92
CA ALA A 31 21.97 4.01 -3.37
C ALA A 31 22.67 3.26 -2.22
N SER A 32 22.55 3.75 -0.99
CA SER A 32 22.97 3.07 0.25
C SER A 32 22.13 1.82 0.56
N HIS A 33 20.90 1.74 0.05
CA HIS A 33 20.04 0.58 0.15
C HIS A 33 20.46 -0.44 -0.91
N THR A 34 21.61 -1.06 -0.70
CA THR A 34 22.21 -2.09 -1.54
C THR A 34 21.39 -3.38 -1.54
N GLU A 35 20.24 -3.37 -2.20
CA GLU A 35 19.68 -4.58 -2.77
C GLU A 35 20.45 -4.81 -4.10
N ASN A 36 21.54 -5.57 -4.03
CA ASN A 36 22.29 -6.02 -5.21
C ASN A 36 21.40 -6.98 -6.01
N VAL A 37 20.49 -6.42 -6.79
CA VAL A 37 19.66 -7.18 -7.69
C VAL A 37 20.58 -7.78 -8.75
N GLY A 38 20.64 -9.11 -8.81
CA GLY A 38 21.49 -9.80 -9.78
C GLY A 38 21.06 -9.48 -11.21
N LEU A 39 21.99 -9.53 -12.17
CA LEU A 39 21.74 -9.21 -13.58
C LEU A 39 20.55 -9.98 -14.20
N LEU A 40 20.29 -11.19 -13.71
CA LEU A 40 19.21 -12.06 -14.20
C LEU A 40 17.89 -11.91 -13.42
N ASP A 41 17.86 -11.12 -12.34
CA ASP A 41 16.66 -10.87 -11.54
C ASP A 41 15.88 -9.68 -12.12
N VAL A 42 15.19 -9.95 -13.23
CA VAL A 42 14.36 -8.96 -13.94
C VAL A 42 13.26 -8.41 -13.03
N VAL A 43 12.63 -9.26 -12.22
CA VAL A 43 11.53 -8.85 -11.33
C VAL A 43 12.03 -7.95 -10.21
N GLY A 44 13.19 -8.26 -9.62
CA GLY A 44 13.83 -7.39 -8.63
C GLY A 44 14.22 -6.05 -9.23
N ASN A 45 14.71 -6.05 -10.48
CA ASN A 45 15.07 -4.82 -11.17
C ASN A 45 13.83 -3.95 -11.41
N ASP A 46 12.73 -4.54 -11.86
CA ASP A 46 11.48 -3.81 -12.09
C ASP A 46 10.90 -3.21 -10.81
N ARG A 47 10.98 -3.94 -9.68
CA ARG A 47 10.60 -3.40 -8.36
C ARG A 47 11.46 -2.21 -7.96
N LYS A 48 12.77 -2.33 -8.13
CA LYS A 48 13.73 -1.25 -7.86
C LYS A 48 13.45 -0.03 -8.73
N GLN A 49 13.28 -0.21 -10.05
CA GLN A 49 12.96 0.88 -10.97
C GLN A 49 11.63 1.55 -10.64
N SER A 50 10.61 0.77 -10.28
CA SER A 50 9.31 1.32 -9.88
C SER A 50 9.43 2.18 -8.62
N TRP A 51 10.30 1.81 -7.67
CA TRP A 51 10.54 2.59 -6.46
C TRP A 51 11.37 3.85 -6.73
N ILE A 52 12.44 3.75 -7.53
CA ILE A 52 13.24 4.90 -7.98
C ILE A 52 12.37 5.95 -8.68
N THR A 53 11.40 5.49 -9.49
CA THR A 53 10.48 6.36 -10.24
C THR A 53 9.59 7.22 -9.33
N LEU A 54 9.36 6.82 -8.07
CA LEU A 54 8.60 7.62 -7.10
C LEU A 54 9.36 8.88 -6.64
N GLY A 55 10.69 8.92 -6.85
CA GLY A 55 11.52 10.09 -6.59
C GLY A 55 11.40 10.63 -5.15
N ASP A 56 11.16 11.93 -5.03
CA ASP A 56 11.06 12.67 -3.77
C ASP A 56 9.67 12.62 -3.10
N MET A 57 8.82 11.67 -3.50
CA MET A 57 7.50 11.48 -2.89
C MET A 57 7.60 11.30 -1.37
N SER A 58 6.81 12.03 -0.58
CA SER A 58 6.84 11.89 0.87
C SER A 58 6.25 10.54 1.33
N LYS A 59 6.53 10.15 2.57
CA LYS A 59 5.96 8.91 3.14
C LYS A 59 4.45 9.00 3.24
N GLU A 60 3.93 10.19 3.55
CA GLU A 60 2.50 10.48 3.67
C GLU A 60 1.82 10.37 2.31
N GLN A 61 2.39 10.99 1.28
CA GLN A 61 1.89 10.89 -0.10
C GLN A 61 1.90 9.44 -0.61
N ALA A 62 2.95 8.68 -0.28
CA ALA A 62 3.03 7.27 -0.66
C ALA A 62 1.93 6.42 -0.01
N LYS A 63 1.59 6.69 1.26
CA LYS A 63 0.47 6.02 1.96
C LYS A 63 -0.87 6.37 1.32
N GLU A 64 -1.10 7.63 1.02
CA GLU A 64 -2.35 8.10 0.39
C GLU A 64 -2.56 7.45 -0.98
N GLU A 65 -1.54 7.47 -1.84
CA GLU A 65 -1.58 6.84 -3.16
C GLU A 65 -1.74 5.31 -3.06
N PHE A 66 -1.15 4.67 -2.05
CA PHE A 66 -1.35 3.24 -1.80
C PHE A 66 -2.81 2.92 -1.47
N ILE A 67 -3.41 3.68 -0.55
CA ILE A 67 -4.80 3.51 -0.14
C ILE A 67 -5.74 3.77 -1.31
N LYS A 68 -5.50 4.83 -2.07
CA LYS A 68 -6.29 5.17 -3.26
C LYS A 68 -6.30 4.04 -4.28
N LEU A 69 -5.13 3.51 -4.63
CA LEU A 69 -5.01 2.41 -5.59
C LEU A 69 -5.66 1.12 -5.06
N LEU A 70 -5.59 0.88 -3.75
CA LEU A 70 -6.28 -0.23 -3.10
C LEU A 70 -7.82 -0.10 -3.19
N LEU A 71 -8.37 1.09 -2.92
CA LEU A 71 -9.81 1.33 -2.98
C LEU A 71 -10.35 1.22 -4.42
N GLU A 72 -9.59 1.70 -5.40
CA GLU A 72 -9.92 1.55 -6.82
C GLU A 72 -10.01 0.08 -7.27
N ARG A 73 -9.14 -0.78 -6.72
CA ARG A 73 -9.07 -2.21 -7.07
C ARG A 73 -9.94 -3.09 -6.18
N CYS A 74 -10.28 -2.62 -4.99
CA CYS A 74 -11.14 -3.33 -4.04
C CYS A 74 -12.18 -2.38 -3.40
N PRO A 75 -13.27 -2.05 -4.11
CA PRO A 75 -14.33 -1.21 -3.55
C PRO A 75 -15.02 -1.81 -2.33
N MET A 76 -15.01 -3.14 -2.20
CA MET A 76 -15.52 -3.84 -1.01
C MET A 76 -14.71 -3.51 0.25
N PHE A 77 -13.44 -3.14 0.11
CA PHE A 77 -12.62 -2.71 1.23
C PHE A 77 -13.08 -1.37 1.80
N GLN A 78 -13.62 -0.47 0.96
CA GLN A 78 -14.15 0.81 1.43
C GLN A 78 -15.29 0.62 2.44
N HIS A 79 -16.25 -0.25 2.11
CA HIS A 79 -17.37 -0.58 3.00
C HIS A 79 -16.89 -1.18 4.32
N HIS A 80 -15.80 -1.97 4.28
CA HIS A 80 -15.18 -2.52 5.47
C HIS A 80 -14.53 -1.44 6.33
N LEU A 81 -13.83 -0.47 5.73
CA LEU A 81 -13.24 0.67 6.44
C LEU A 81 -14.31 1.55 7.08
N GLU A 82 -15.38 1.88 6.36
CA GLU A 82 -16.49 2.69 6.88
C GLU A 82 -17.15 2.02 8.09
N ALA A 83 -17.44 0.72 8.00
CA ALA A 83 -18.02 -0.03 9.11
C ALA A 83 -17.09 -0.05 10.34
N HIS A 84 -15.78 -0.25 10.15
CA HIS A 84 -14.82 -0.29 11.25
C HIS A 84 -14.55 1.10 11.85
N HIS A 85 -14.66 2.17 11.05
CA HIS A 85 -14.56 3.54 11.55
C HIS A 85 -15.70 3.84 12.52
N VAL A 86 -16.94 3.56 12.11
CA VAL A 86 -18.14 3.75 12.95
C VAL A 86 -18.06 2.92 14.23
N GLU A 87 -17.61 1.65 14.14
CA GLU A 87 -17.44 0.81 15.32
C GLU A 87 -16.42 1.40 16.32
N ASN A 88 -15.31 1.93 15.83
CA ASN A 88 -14.30 2.57 16.68
C ASN A 88 -14.81 3.85 17.34
N GLU A 89 -15.53 4.71 16.60
CA GLU A 89 -16.13 5.93 17.14
C GLU A 89 -17.14 5.64 18.26
N GLU A 90 -17.99 4.63 18.08
CA GLU A 90 -18.93 4.19 19.11
C GLU A 90 -18.20 3.64 20.34
N LYS A 91 -17.10 2.89 20.16
CA LYS A 91 -16.28 2.39 21.27
C LYS A 91 -15.59 3.50 22.04
N ASP A 92 -15.13 4.55 21.37
CA ASP A 92 -14.50 5.68 22.04
C ASP A 92 -15.53 6.52 22.81
N ARG A 93 -16.74 6.72 22.27
CA ARG A 93 -17.86 7.35 23.00
C ARG A 93 -18.26 6.58 24.27
N LEU A 94 -18.26 5.26 24.21
CA LEU A 94 -18.55 4.41 25.36
C LEU A 94 -17.45 4.48 26.42
N LYS A 95 -16.17 4.65 26.04
CA LYS A 95 -15.08 4.85 27.01
C LYS A 95 -15.20 6.21 27.70
N ASP A 96 -15.55 7.26 26.97
CA ASP A 96 -15.71 8.61 27.52
C ASP A 96 -16.92 8.73 28.46
N GLN A 97 -17.95 7.88 28.32
CA GLN A 97 -19.08 7.82 29.26
C GLN A 97 -18.80 7.05 30.56
N VAL A 98 -17.70 6.31 30.64
CA VAL A 98 -17.38 5.43 31.77
C VAL A 98 -16.27 6.03 32.66
N CYS A 99 -15.72 7.19 32.31
CA CYS A 99 -14.78 7.97 33.13
C CYS A 99 -15.44 9.23 33.70
#